data_AF-A0A1G1LR56-F1
#
_entry.id   AF-A0A1G1LR56-F1
#
_cell.length_a   1.000
_cell.length_b   1.000
_cell.length_c   1.000
_cell.angle_alpha   90.00
_cell.angle_beta   90.00
_cell.angle_gamma   90.00
#
_symmetry.space_group_name_H-M   'P 1'
#
loop_
_entity.id
_entity.type
_entity.pdbx_description
1 polymer ?
#
loop_
_entity_poly.entity_id
_entity_poly.type
_entity_poly.pdbx_seq_one_letter_code
_entity_poly.pdbx_strand_id
1 'polypeptide(L)'
;MNHPLKPDESRSADPHPAHGERERLVRAEQVKLLYSNAPLALTVTVLNAVIVTILQWNVIVHSVLIAWLTYMVTLSSIRFLLVRRYWRSSSAHLNGDHWETWHIAGVALAGLGWGLAGIFLFPEESPNHQVFLAFVLGGMMAGAATVLAPMRAAFLAFIIPIALPITLRFLAEGDDVHLAMGTLVGLFSCATLAIAWRSHNALITSLRLRFENRDLLAYLAHAKRETETLNDELTYEIAERKRAQKERERLITDLQDALANLKVLRGLLPICSHCKKIRDDAGGWQAVEVFVKEHSEADFSHGICPECLNRLYPELGKNNLPG
;
A
#
# COMPACT_ATOMS: atom_id res chain seq x y z
N MET A 1 9.58 27.49 -30.34
CA MET A 1 8.51 26.50 -30.56
C MET A 1 8.16 25.91 -29.20
N ASN A 2 7.17 26.50 -28.53
CA ASN A 2 6.66 26.00 -27.26
C ASN A 2 5.57 24.99 -27.57
N HIS A 3 5.86 23.70 -27.35
CA HIS A 3 4.83 22.68 -27.39
C HIS A 3 4.14 22.67 -26.02
N PRO A 4 2.84 22.95 -25.91
CA PRO A 4 2.12 22.72 -24.67
C PRO A 4 1.96 21.21 -24.51
N LEU A 5 2.54 20.65 -23.44
CA LEU A 5 2.25 19.30 -22.97
C LEU A 5 0.73 19.21 -22.74
N LYS A 6 0.05 18.40 -23.54
CA LYS A 6 -1.35 18.03 -23.30
C LYS A 6 -1.43 17.35 -21.92
N PRO A 7 -2.45 17.67 -21.10
CA PRO A 7 -2.73 16.88 -19.91
C PRO A 7 -3.04 15.45 -20.36
N ASP A 8 -2.27 14.49 -19.87
CA ASP A 8 -2.50 13.07 -20.10
C ASP A 8 -3.76 12.65 -19.31
N GLU A 9 -4.89 12.54 -20.03
CA GLU A 9 -6.20 12.11 -19.49
C GLU A 9 -6.21 10.64 -19.01
N SER A 10 -5.11 9.90 -19.11
CA SER A 10 -5.03 8.51 -18.62
C SER A 10 -4.76 8.37 -17.10
N ARG A 11 -4.57 9.49 -16.38
CA ARG A 11 -4.06 9.51 -14.98
C ARG A 11 -5.11 9.35 -13.86
N SER A 12 -6.37 9.03 -14.16
CA SER A 12 -7.44 8.90 -13.15
C SER A 12 -8.13 7.53 -13.11
N ALA A 13 -7.38 6.45 -13.30
CA ALA A 13 -7.87 5.14 -12.84
C ALA A 13 -7.82 5.15 -11.31
N ASP A 14 -8.97 5.36 -10.68
CA ASP A 14 -9.13 5.25 -9.23
C ASP A 14 -8.57 3.89 -8.77
N PRO A 15 -7.47 3.86 -7.99
CA PRO A 15 -6.78 2.63 -7.63
C PRO A 15 -7.52 1.85 -6.54
N HIS A 16 -8.69 2.33 -6.09
CA HIS A 16 -9.52 1.59 -5.17
C HIS A 16 -10.05 0.31 -5.83
N PRO A 17 -9.73 -0.89 -5.31
CA PRO A 17 -10.41 -2.10 -5.76
C PRO A 17 -11.91 -1.89 -5.58
N ALA A 18 -12.68 -2.17 -6.63
CA ALA A 18 -14.13 -2.02 -6.61
C ALA A 18 -14.66 -2.68 -5.33
N HIS A 19 -15.49 -1.99 -4.55
CA HIS A 19 -15.96 -2.42 -3.23
C HIS A 19 -16.33 -3.92 -3.16
N GLY A 20 -16.92 -4.47 -4.23
CA GLY A 20 -17.26 -5.88 -4.35
C GLY A 20 -16.07 -6.87 -4.41
N GLU A 21 -14.90 -6.49 -4.90
CA GLU A 21 -13.68 -7.31 -4.87
C GLU A 21 -13.14 -7.45 -3.44
N ARG A 22 -13.13 -6.34 -2.68
CA ARG A 22 -12.70 -6.35 -1.28
C ARG A 22 -13.60 -7.24 -0.42
N GLU A 23 -14.91 -7.17 -0.61
CA GLU A 23 -15.86 -8.04 0.10
C GLU A 23 -15.65 -9.53 -0.22
N ARG A 24 -15.33 -9.87 -1.49
CA ARG A 24 -14.98 -11.24 -1.88
C ARG A 24 -13.71 -11.74 -1.20
N LEU A 25 -12.67 -10.89 -1.11
CA LEU A 25 -11.43 -11.23 -0.41
C LEU A 25 -11.64 -11.44 1.08
N VAL A 26 -12.44 -10.58 1.73
CA VAL A 26 -12.82 -10.74 3.15
C VAL A 26 -13.56 -12.05 3.35
N ARG A 27 -14.52 -12.39 2.48
CA ARG A 27 -15.29 -13.64 2.56
C ARG A 27 -14.41 -14.88 2.36
N ALA A 28 -13.49 -14.85 1.41
CA ALA A 28 -12.53 -15.93 1.21
C ALA A 28 -11.66 -16.15 2.45
N GLU A 29 -11.20 -15.07 3.10
CA GLU A 29 -10.42 -15.18 4.33
C GLU A 29 -11.27 -15.70 5.52
N GLN A 30 -12.56 -15.35 5.61
CA GLN A 30 -13.47 -15.93 6.60
C GLN A 30 -13.60 -17.46 6.44
N VAL A 31 -13.81 -17.94 5.21
CA VAL A 31 -13.89 -19.39 4.92
C VAL A 31 -12.58 -20.07 5.29
N LYS A 32 -11.44 -19.48 4.90
CA LYS A 32 -10.11 -20.00 5.26
C LYS A 32 -9.90 -20.10 6.77
N LEU A 33 -10.31 -19.09 7.55
CA LEU A 33 -10.23 -19.12 9.01
C LEU A 33 -11.06 -20.28 9.60
N LEU A 34 -12.26 -20.55 9.08
CA LEU A 34 -13.07 -21.68 9.53
C LEU A 34 -12.40 -23.03 9.29
N TYR A 35 -11.84 -23.23 8.10
CA TYR A 35 -11.11 -24.45 7.77
C TYR A 35 -9.78 -24.58 8.53
N SER A 36 -9.17 -23.47 8.93
CA SER A 36 -8.00 -23.44 9.81
C SER A 36 -8.34 -23.84 11.24
N ASN A 37 -9.50 -23.42 11.77
CA ASN A 37 -9.94 -23.74 13.12
C ASN A 37 -10.61 -25.12 13.22
N ALA A 38 -11.05 -25.69 12.09
CA ALA A 38 -11.81 -26.94 12.04
C ALA A 38 -11.14 -28.14 12.74
N PRO A 39 -9.82 -28.40 12.60
CA PRO A 39 -9.18 -29.54 13.26
C PRO A 39 -9.31 -29.48 14.78
N LEU A 40 -9.15 -28.30 15.39
CA LEU A 40 -9.33 -28.12 16.83
C LEU A 40 -10.76 -28.47 17.25
N ALA A 41 -11.77 -27.93 16.55
CA ALA A 41 -13.17 -28.20 16.85
C ALA A 41 -13.54 -29.69 16.67
N LEU A 42 -13.01 -30.35 15.64
CA LEU A 42 -13.25 -31.78 15.39
C LEU A 42 -12.65 -32.65 16.50
N THR A 43 -11.42 -32.36 16.93
CA THR A 43 -10.77 -33.07 18.04
C THR A 43 -11.56 -32.94 19.33
N VAL A 44 -11.93 -31.71 19.71
CA VAL A 44 -12.74 -31.47 20.92
C VAL A 44 -14.09 -32.17 20.83
N THR A 45 -14.73 -32.16 19.66
CA THR A 45 -16.02 -32.82 19.44
C THR A 45 -15.93 -34.33 19.64
N VAL A 46 -14.93 -34.99 19.04
CA VAL A 46 -14.74 -36.44 19.17
C VAL A 46 -14.38 -36.82 20.60
N LEU A 47 -13.48 -36.07 21.25
CA LEU A 47 -13.12 -36.29 22.64
C LEU A 47 -14.34 -36.18 23.56
N ASN A 48 -15.12 -35.11 23.44
CA ASN A 48 -16.33 -34.94 24.25
C ASN A 48 -17.37 -36.03 23.97
N ALA A 49 -17.53 -36.46 22.71
CA ALA A 49 -18.45 -37.54 22.39
C ALA A 49 -18.06 -38.87 23.06
N VAL A 50 -16.76 -39.20 23.08
CA VAL A 50 -16.24 -40.37 23.80
C VAL A 50 -16.46 -40.24 25.31
N ILE A 51 -16.15 -39.07 25.89
CA ILE A 51 -16.33 -38.83 27.33
C ILE A 51 -17.80 -38.97 27.73
N VAL A 52 -18.73 -38.37 26.97
CA VAL A 52 -20.18 -38.48 27.22
C VAL A 52 -20.63 -39.94 27.14
N THR A 53 -20.14 -40.69 26.15
CA THR A 53 -20.46 -42.11 25.99
C THR A 53 -20.03 -42.94 27.19
N ILE A 54 -18.80 -42.74 27.68
CA ILE A 54 -18.25 -43.47 28.83
C ILE A 54 -19.03 -43.15 30.10
N LEU A 55 -19.28 -41.86 30.36
CA LEU A 55 -19.92 -41.44 31.61
C LEU A 55 -21.41 -41.78 31.66
N GLN A 56 -22.09 -41.84 30.51
CA GLN A 56 -23.50 -42.21 30.43
C GLN A 56 -23.73 -43.73 30.29
N TRP A 57 -22.67 -44.53 30.19
CA TRP A 57 -22.75 -45.96 29.81
C TRP A 57 -23.67 -46.80 30.71
N ASN A 58 -23.66 -46.53 32.01
CA ASN A 58 -24.44 -47.29 32.99
C ASN A 58 -25.87 -46.76 33.19
N VAL A 59 -26.21 -45.60 32.61
CA VAL A 59 -27.49 -44.91 32.84
C VAL A 59 -28.34 -44.85 31.56
N ILE A 60 -27.70 -44.88 30.39
CA ILE A 60 -28.36 -44.83 29.09
C ILE A 60 -28.19 -46.18 28.36
N VAL A 61 -29.20 -46.56 27.60
CA VAL A 61 -29.19 -47.78 26.78
C VAL A 61 -28.00 -47.76 25.82
N HIS A 62 -27.19 -48.83 25.86
CA HIS A 62 -25.92 -48.89 25.13
C HIS A 62 -26.08 -48.77 23.62
N SER A 63 -27.19 -49.27 23.05
CA SER A 63 -27.45 -49.15 21.61
C SER A 63 -27.62 -47.69 21.17
N VAL A 64 -28.27 -46.85 21.99
CA VAL A 64 -28.44 -45.42 21.73
C VAL A 64 -27.09 -44.70 21.80
N LEU A 65 -26.27 -45.02 22.80
CA LEU A 65 -24.92 -44.46 22.96
C LEU A 65 -24.00 -44.82 21.79
N ILE A 66 -23.96 -46.10 21.38
CA ILE A 66 -23.13 -46.57 20.27
C ILE A 66 -23.59 -45.95 18.94
N ALA A 67 -24.91 -45.88 18.71
CA ALA A 67 -25.45 -45.26 17.50
C ALA A 67 -25.09 -43.77 17.43
N TRP A 68 -25.25 -43.05 18.54
CA TRP A 68 -24.90 -41.64 18.63
C TRP A 68 -23.39 -41.40 18.47
N LEU A 69 -22.55 -42.18 19.15
CA LEU A 69 -21.09 -42.08 19.00
C LEU A 69 -20.66 -42.37 17.55
N THR A 70 -21.24 -43.38 16.93
CA THR A 70 -20.97 -43.75 15.53
C THR A 70 -21.36 -42.62 14.59
N TYR A 71 -22.52 -41.98 14.80
CA TYR A 71 -22.92 -40.77 14.08
C TYR A 71 -21.88 -39.65 14.22
N MET A 72 -21.46 -39.35 15.46
CA MET A 72 -20.50 -38.27 15.75
C MET A 72 -19.13 -38.52 15.13
N VAL A 73 -18.61 -39.75 15.22
CA VAL A 73 -17.32 -40.14 14.64
C VAL A 73 -17.38 -40.17 13.11
N THR A 74 -18.47 -40.66 12.52
CA THR A 74 -18.65 -40.68 11.06
C THR A 74 -18.73 -39.27 10.50
N LEU A 75 -19.54 -38.40 11.10
CA LEU A 75 -19.66 -37.00 10.69
C LEU A 75 -18.31 -36.27 10.85
N SER A 76 -17.61 -36.49 11.96
CA SER A 76 -16.29 -35.88 12.20
C SER A 76 -15.25 -36.35 11.19
N SER A 77 -15.27 -37.63 10.81
CA SER A 77 -14.42 -38.20 9.76
C SER A 77 -14.71 -37.58 8.39
N ILE A 78 -15.98 -37.46 8.00
CA ILE A 78 -16.38 -36.81 6.74
C ILE A 78 -15.91 -35.35 6.72
N ARG A 79 -16.10 -34.61 7.82
CA ARG A 79 -15.64 -33.23 7.94
C ARG A 79 -14.12 -33.11 7.92
N PHE A 80 -13.39 -34.04 8.52
CA PHE A 80 -11.93 -34.08 8.45
C PHE A 80 -11.42 -34.29 7.02
N LEU A 81 -12.06 -35.19 6.25
CA LEU A 81 -11.77 -35.37 4.83
C LEU A 81 -12.07 -34.11 4.01
N LEU A 82 -13.17 -33.42 4.32
CA LEU A 82 -13.51 -32.13 3.69
C LEU A 82 -12.43 -31.08 3.96
N VAL A 83 -11.95 -30.97 5.20
CA VAL A 83 -10.84 -30.08 5.58
C VAL A 83 -9.56 -30.44 4.83
N ARG A 84 -9.21 -31.72 4.78
CA ARG A 84 -8.03 -32.20 4.03
C ARG A 84 -8.16 -31.90 2.52
N ARG A 85 -9.35 -32.01 1.95
CA ARG A 85 -9.62 -31.70 0.54
C ARG A 85 -9.52 -30.20 0.27
N TYR A 86 -10.03 -29.36 1.18
CA TYR A 86 -9.90 -27.90 1.09
C TYR A 86 -8.43 -27.48 1.00
N TRP A 87 -7.59 -27.95 1.92
CA TRP A 87 -6.16 -27.61 1.96
C TRP A 87 -5.32 -28.20 0.81
N ARG A 88 -5.81 -29.26 0.15
CA ARG A 88 -5.18 -29.84 -1.05
C ARG A 88 -5.60 -29.16 -2.35
N SER A 89 -6.70 -28.41 -2.35
CA SER A 89 -7.21 -27.74 -3.53
C SER A 89 -6.47 -26.42 -3.77
N SER A 90 -5.65 -26.36 -4.82
CA SER A 90 -4.93 -25.14 -5.23
C SER A 90 -5.87 -23.98 -5.58
N SER A 91 -7.12 -24.28 -5.99
CA SER A 91 -8.15 -23.30 -6.40
C SER A 91 -9.09 -22.84 -5.27
N ALA A 92 -8.74 -23.00 -3.99
CA ALA A 92 -9.61 -22.61 -2.87
C ALA A 92 -10.08 -21.13 -2.92
N HIS A 93 -9.32 -20.26 -3.59
CA HIS A 93 -9.65 -18.84 -3.76
C HIS A 93 -10.71 -18.54 -4.86
N LEU A 94 -10.98 -19.48 -5.78
CA LEU A 94 -11.82 -19.25 -6.97
C LEU A 94 -13.28 -19.72 -6.80
N ASN A 95 -13.57 -20.61 -5.84
CA ASN A 95 -14.90 -21.22 -5.63
C ASN A 95 -15.30 -21.21 -4.13
N GLY A 96 -15.19 -20.06 -3.46
CA GLY A 96 -15.42 -19.94 -2.01
C GLY A 96 -16.80 -20.39 -1.52
N ASP A 97 -17.85 -20.13 -2.32
CA ASP A 97 -19.25 -20.29 -1.89
C ASP A 97 -19.65 -21.75 -1.61
N HIS A 98 -19.10 -22.72 -2.35
CA HIS A 98 -19.40 -24.14 -2.11
C HIS A 98 -18.74 -24.66 -0.84
N TRP A 99 -17.49 -24.29 -0.57
CA TRP A 99 -16.77 -24.70 0.65
C TRP A 99 -17.42 -24.12 1.90
N GLU A 100 -17.88 -22.87 1.82
CA GLU A 100 -18.68 -22.25 2.86
C GLU A 100 -19.93 -23.09 3.19
N THR A 101 -20.72 -23.41 2.17
CA THR A 101 -21.98 -24.14 2.31
C THR A 101 -21.77 -25.54 2.91
N TRP A 102 -20.79 -26.30 2.40
CA TRP A 102 -20.47 -27.63 2.95
C TRP A 102 -19.99 -27.57 4.39
N HIS A 103 -19.21 -26.54 4.76
CA HIS A 103 -18.77 -26.35 6.13
C HIS A 103 -19.95 -26.05 7.06
N ILE A 104 -20.84 -25.12 6.67
CA ILE A 104 -22.05 -24.77 7.43
C ILE A 104 -22.93 -26.01 7.60
N ALA A 105 -23.18 -26.77 6.53
CA ALA A 105 -23.98 -27.99 6.60
C ALA A 105 -23.39 -29.01 7.60
N GLY A 106 -22.06 -29.23 7.56
CA GLY A 106 -21.39 -30.11 8.51
C GLY A 106 -21.45 -29.61 9.97
N VAL A 107 -21.39 -28.30 10.18
CA VAL A 107 -21.56 -27.69 11.51
C VAL A 107 -23.00 -27.82 12.00
N ALA A 108 -23.99 -27.61 11.13
CA ALA A 108 -25.41 -27.77 11.45
C ALA A 108 -25.74 -29.21 11.85
N LEU A 109 -25.24 -30.20 11.09
CA LEU A 109 -25.37 -31.63 11.43
C LEU A 109 -24.70 -31.96 12.76
N ALA A 110 -23.57 -31.34 13.08
CA ALA A 110 -22.92 -31.54 14.38
C ALA A 110 -23.75 -30.91 15.51
N GLY A 111 -24.32 -29.72 15.29
CA GLY A 111 -25.25 -29.07 16.20
C GLY A 111 -26.48 -29.93 16.47
N LEU A 112 -27.07 -30.51 15.43
CA LEU A 112 -28.17 -31.48 15.55
C LEU A 112 -27.75 -32.71 16.35
N GLY A 113 -26.55 -33.27 16.12
CA GLY A 113 -26.04 -34.40 16.90
C GLY A 113 -25.99 -34.12 18.40
N TRP A 114 -25.47 -32.96 18.79
CA TRP A 114 -25.41 -32.53 20.18
C TRP A 114 -26.79 -32.17 20.75
N GLY A 115 -27.66 -31.56 19.95
CA GLY A 115 -29.06 -31.29 20.31
C GLY A 115 -29.85 -32.56 20.59
N LEU A 116 -29.71 -33.56 19.72
CA LEU A 116 -30.29 -34.89 19.90
C LEU A 116 -29.73 -35.60 21.14
N ALA A 117 -28.49 -35.33 21.55
CA ALA A 117 -27.96 -35.85 22.81
C ALA A 117 -28.74 -35.30 24.02
N GLY A 118 -29.14 -34.02 23.99
CA GLY A 118 -30.01 -33.42 25.01
C GLY A 118 -31.40 -34.06 25.11
N ILE A 119 -31.81 -34.85 24.11
CA ILE A 119 -33.09 -35.57 24.08
C ILE A 119 -32.89 -37.07 24.37
N PHE A 120 -32.04 -37.75 23.60
CA PHE A 120 -31.89 -39.20 23.66
C PHE A 120 -30.85 -39.69 24.67
N LEU A 121 -29.90 -38.84 25.08
CA LEU A 121 -28.87 -39.16 26.07
C LEU A 121 -29.14 -38.46 27.42
N PHE A 122 -30.35 -37.92 27.60
CA PHE A 122 -30.74 -37.28 28.85
C PHE A 122 -31.15 -38.34 29.90
N PRO A 123 -30.47 -38.41 31.06
CA PRO A 123 -30.77 -39.39 32.09
C PRO A 123 -31.82 -38.84 33.07
N GLU A 124 -33.06 -39.31 32.96
CA GLU A 124 -34.18 -38.85 33.78
C GLU A 124 -33.99 -39.18 35.27
N GLU A 125 -33.35 -40.32 35.57
CA GLU A 125 -33.22 -40.81 36.95
C GLU A 125 -31.95 -40.33 37.69
N SER A 126 -31.07 -39.56 37.04
CA SER A 126 -29.78 -39.18 37.64
C SER A 126 -29.41 -37.71 37.45
N PRO A 127 -29.69 -36.84 38.46
CA PRO A 127 -29.38 -35.41 38.40
C PRO A 127 -27.90 -35.11 38.12
N ASN A 128 -26.98 -35.93 38.66
CA ASN A 128 -25.54 -35.77 38.44
C ASN A 128 -25.17 -35.89 36.95
N HIS A 129 -25.78 -36.84 36.24
CA HIS A 129 -25.51 -37.05 34.82
C HIS A 129 -26.18 -35.98 33.94
N GLN A 130 -27.30 -35.40 34.39
CA GLN A 130 -27.93 -34.26 33.72
C GLN A 130 -27.06 -33.00 33.81
N VAL A 131 -26.53 -32.68 34.99
CA VAL A 131 -25.60 -31.55 35.20
C VAL A 131 -24.35 -31.75 34.34
N PHE A 132 -23.81 -32.96 34.31
CA PHE A 132 -22.67 -33.29 33.46
C PHE A 132 -22.97 -33.05 31.97
N LEU A 133 -24.11 -33.53 31.46
CA LEU A 133 -24.52 -33.29 30.07
C LEU A 133 -24.67 -31.80 29.79
N ALA A 134 -25.33 -31.04 30.67
CA ALA A 134 -25.48 -29.60 30.55
C ALA A 134 -24.12 -28.87 30.53
N PHE A 135 -23.16 -29.30 31.34
CA PHE A 135 -21.81 -28.74 31.37
C PHE A 135 -21.05 -28.98 30.06
N VAL A 136 -21.12 -30.20 29.50
CA VAL A 136 -20.50 -30.51 28.20
C VAL A 136 -21.14 -29.68 27.09
N LEU A 137 -22.48 -29.61 27.03
CA LEU A 137 -23.19 -28.81 26.02
C LEU A 137 -22.87 -27.31 26.17
N GLY A 138 -22.84 -26.79 27.41
CA GLY A 138 -22.44 -25.41 27.71
C GLY A 138 -21.01 -25.11 27.25
N GLY A 139 -20.05 -25.96 27.59
CA GLY A 139 -18.66 -25.83 27.16
C GLY A 139 -18.51 -25.87 25.64
N MET A 140 -19.24 -26.75 24.95
CA MET A 140 -19.27 -26.82 23.50
C MET A 140 -19.82 -25.53 22.87
N MET A 141 -20.90 -24.96 23.42
CA MET A 141 -21.48 -23.69 22.94
C MET A 141 -20.49 -22.53 23.12
N ALA A 142 -19.84 -22.41 24.29
CA ALA A 142 -18.85 -21.36 24.54
C ALA A 142 -17.62 -21.51 23.64
N GLY A 143 -17.08 -22.72 23.47
CA GLY A 143 -15.95 -22.97 22.57
C GLY A 143 -16.30 -22.68 21.10
N ALA A 144 -17.53 -22.97 20.68
CA ALA A 144 -17.99 -22.68 19.33
C ALA A 144 -18.07 -21.17 19.03
N ALA A 145 -18.33 -20.33 20.04
CA ALA A 145 -18.42 -18.88 19.86
C ALA A 145 -17.11 -18.23 19.36
N THR A 146 -15.96 -18.83 19.68
CA THR A 146 -14.64 -18.34 19.21
C THR A 146 -14.26 -18.98 17.88
N VAL A 147 -14.49 -20.28 17.71
CA VAL A 147 -14.09 -21.02 16.50
C VAL A 147 -14.95 -20.67 15.29
N LEU A 148 -16.26 -20.47 15.50
CA LEU A 148 -17.23 -20.16 14.43
C LEU A 148 -17.51 -18.66 14.29
N ALA A 149 -16.78 -17.81 15.01
CA ALA A 149 -16.87 -16.35 14.91
C ALA A 149 -16.80 -15.78 13.47
N PRO A 150 -16.03 -16.36 12.51
CA PRO A 150 -16.02 -15.85 11.14
C PRO A 150 -17.39 -15.83 10.46
N MET A 151 -18.32 -16.73 10.84
CA MET A 151 -19.62 -16.83 10.17
C MET A 151 -20.77 -17.01 11.16
N ARG A 152 -21.58 -15.95 11.32
CA ARG A 152 -22.77 -15.95 12.17
C ARG A 152 -23.73 -17.11 11.88
N ALA A 153 -23.93 -17.45 10.61
CA ALA A 153 -24.84 -18.52 10.19
C ALA A 153 -24.37 -19.90 10.70
N ALA A 154 -23.06 -20.19 10.63
CA ALA A 154 -22.49 -21.43 11.13
C ALA A 154 -22.69 -21.55 12.65
N PHE A 155 -22.45 -20.46 13.39
CA PHE A 155 -22.63 -20.45 14.83
C PHE A 155 -24.10 -20.63 15.24
N LEU A 156 -25.04 -19.91 14.62
CA LEU A 156 -26.48 -20.08 14.88
C LEU A 156 -26.97 -21.49 14.57
N ALA A 157 -26.52 -22.06 13.45
CA ALA A 157 -26.85 -23.44 13.06
C ALA A 157 -26.28 -24.50 14.03
N PHE A 158 -25.26 -24.16 14.81
CA PHE A 158 -24.71 -25.02 15.85
C PHE A 158 -25.42 -24.86 17.19
N ILE A 159 -25.60 -23.63 17.67
CA ILE A 159 -26.08 -23.36 19.02
C ILE A 159 -27.59 -23.56 19.18
N ILE A 160 -28.40 -23.19 18.18
CA ILE A 160 -29.88 -23.27 18.29
C ILE A 160 -30.34 -24.72 18.53
N PRO A 161 -29.88 -25.71 17.74
CA PRO A 161 -30.26 -27.11 17.98
C PRO A 161 -29.79 -27.66 19.34
N ILE A 162 -28.74 -27.08 19.94
CA ILE A 162 -28.21 -27.52 21.24
C ILE A 162 -28.98 -26.87 22.39
N ALA A 163 -29.05 -25.54 22.39
CA ALA A 163 -29.62 -24.75 23.47
C ALA A 163 -31.13 -24.98 23.59
N LEU A 164 -31.86 -25.01 22.47
CA LEU A 164 -33.32 -25.03 22.50
C LEU A 164 -33.88 -26.30 23.17
N PRO A 165 -33.49 -27.54 22.79
CA PRO A 165 -34.06 -28.74 23.40
C PRO A 165 -33.70 -28.89 24.87
N ILE A 166 -32.44 -28.62 25.25
CA ILE A 166 -31.99 -28.82 26.64
C ILE A 166 -32.60 -27.77 27.59
N THR A 167 -32.74 -26.51 27.16
CA THR A 167 -33.42 -25.47 27.94
C THR A 167 -34.89 -25.82 28.10
N LEU A 168 -35.59 -26.18 27.02
CA LEU A 168 -37.01 -26.53 27.11
C LEU A 168 -37.23 -27.76 27.98
N ARG A 169 -36.34 -28.76 27.92
CA ARG A 169 -36.45 -29.96 28.75
C ARG A 169 -36.31 -29.65 30.24
N PHE A 170 -35.27 -28.91 30.64
CA PHE A 170 -35.12 -28.50 32.04
C PHE A 170 -36.27 -27.65 32.55
N LEU A 171 -36.86 -26.79 31.71
CA LEU A 171 -38.03 -26.00 32.10
C LEU A 171 -39.32 -26.84 32.20
N ALA A 172 -39.39 -27.98 31.51
CA ALA A 172 -40.56 -28.85 31.50
C ALA A 172 -40.65 -29.79 32.71
N GLU A 173 -39.53 -30.14 33.36
CA GLU A 173 -39.51 -31.02 34.54
C GLU A 173 -40.27 -30.42 35.74
N GLY A 174 -40.32 -29.09 35.84
CA GLY A 174 -41.20 -28.36 36.75
C GLY A 174 -40.81 -28.31 38.23
N ASP A 175 -39.70 -28.91 38.64
CA ASP A 175 -39.14 -28.75 39.99
C ASP A 175 -38.21 -27.52 40.09
N ASP A 176 -37.89 -27.10 41.32
CA ASP A 176 -37.09 -25.90 41.57
C ASP A 176 -35.66 -26.01 41.00
N VAL A 177 -35.09 -27.22 40.99
CA VAL A 177 -33.70 -27.46 40.55
C VAL A 177 -33.59 -27.41 39.03
N HIS A 178 -34.47 -28.11 38.30
CA HIS A 178 -34.49 -28.09 36.84
C HIS A 178 -34.94 -26.72 36.32
N LEU A 179 -35.85 -26.01 37.02
CA LEU A 179 -36.18 -24.62 36.70
C LEU A 179 -34.95 -23.70 36.80
N ALA A 180 -34.15 -23.83 37.86
CA ALA A 180 -32.90 -23.10 38.02
C ALA A 180 -31.88 -23.46 36.92
N MET A 181 -31.72 -24.75 36.60
CA MET A 181 -30.83 -25.23 35.53
C MET A 181 -31.26 -24.71 34.15
N GLY A 182 -32.55 -24.80 33.81
CA GLY A 182 -33.09 -24.31 32.54
C GLY A 182 -32.90 -22.79 32.40
N THR A 183 -33.13 -22.04 33.46
CA THR A 183 -32.89 -20.58 33.51
C THR A 183 -31.41 -20.25 33.32
N LEU A 184 -30.51 -20.95 34.02
CA LEU A 184 -29.06 -20.75 33.89
C LEU A 184 -28.56 -21.10 32.49
N VAL A 185 -29.01 -22.21 31.91
CA VAL A 185 -28.65 -22.61 30.54
C VAL A 185 -29.20 -21.61 29.51
N GLY A 186 -30.42 -21.12 29.70
CA GLY A 186 -31.00 -20.08 28.85
C GLY A 186 -30.20 -18.78 28.92
N LEU A 187 -29.89 -18.29 30.12
CA LEU A 187 -29.07 -17.10 30.33
C LEU A 187 -27.67 -17.26 29.73
N PHE A 188 -27.04 -18.42 29.95
CA PHE A 188 -25.73 -18.74 29.39
C PHE A 188 -25.76 -18.81 27.86
N SER A 189 -26.82 -19.37 27.27
CA SER A 189 -27.01 -19.41 25.82
C SER A 189 -27.15 -18.01 25.23
N CYS A 190 -27.95 -17.14 25.87
CA CYS A 190 -28.06 -15.73 25.49
C CYS A 190 -26.72 -14.99 25.60
N ALA A 191 -25.98 -15.19 26.70
CA ALA A 191 -24.65 -14.59 26.88
C ALA A 191 -23.67 -15.09 25.80
N THR A 192 -23.67 -16.38 25.49
CA THR A 192 -22.82 -16.99 24.46
C THR A 192 -23.16 -16.47 23.07
N LEU A 193 -24.45 -16.29 22.76
CA LEU A 193 -24.93 -15.65 21.52
C LEU A 193 -24.41 -14.20 21.41
N ALA A 194 -24.49 -13.42 22.49
CA ALA A 194 -24.00 -12.04 22.52
C ALA A 194 -22.48 -11.97 22.33
N ILE A 195 -21.72 -12.87 22.99
CA ILE A 195 -20.27 -12.98 22.84
C ILE A 195 -19.91 -13.33 21.40
N ALA A 196 -20.59 -14.31 20.79
CA ALA A 196 -20.34 -14.70 19.41
C ALA A 196 -20.63 -13.57 18.42
N TRP A 197 -21.72 -12.81 18.62
CA TRP A 197 -22.00 -11.63 17.80
C TRP A 197 -20.90 -10.59 17.94
N ARG A 198 -20.49 -10.27 19.18
CA ARG A 198 -19.39 -9.33 19.42
C ARG A 198 -18.09 -9.79 18.74
N SER A 199 -17.73 -11.06 18.87
CA SER A 199 -16.55 -11.66 18.24
C SER A 199 -16.62 -11.61 16.72
N HIS A 200 -17.78 -11.91 16.13
CA HIS A 200 -18.01 -11.81 14.69
C HIS A 200 -17.76 -10.39 14.19
N ASN A 201 -18.41 -9.39 14.80
CA ASN A 201 -18.24 -7.99 14.40
C ASN A 201 -16.79 -7.53 14.54
N ALA A 202 -16.13 -7.87 15.65
CA ALA A 202 -14.73 -7.52 15.88
C ALA A 202 -13.80 -8.13 14.81
N LEU A 203 -14.01 -9.40 14.47
CA LEU A 203 -13.21 -10.09 13.46
C LEU A 203 -13.42 -9.51 12.05
N ILE A 204 -14.65 -9.21 11.66
CA ILE A 204 -14.95 -8.65 10.33
C ILE A 204 -14.41 -7.24 10.19
N THR A 205 -14.56 -6.40 11.21
CA THR A 205 -13.96 -5.06 11.22
C THR A 205 -12.44 -5.13 11.13
N SER A 206 -11.81 -6.05 11.87
CA SER A 206 -10.36 -6.28 11.80
C SER A 206 -9.91 -6.77 10.42
N LEU A 207 -10.67 -7.66 9.77
CA LEU A 207 -10.37 -8.13 8.40
C LEU A 207 -10.48 -6.98 7.40
N ARG A 208 -11.58 -6.22 7.43
CA ARG A 208 -11.79 -5.07 6.53
C ARG A 208 -10.68 -4.04 6.68
N LEU A 209 -10.35 -3.65 7.92
CA LEU A 209 -9.30 -2.67 8.19
C LEU A 209 -7.93 -3.16 7.73
N ARG A 210 -7.63 -4.46 7.84
CA ARG A 210 -6.37 -5.03 7.32
C ARG A 210 -6.25 -4.89 5.80
N PHE A 211 -7.32 -5.18 5.07
CA PHE A 211 -7.32 -5.00 3.62
C PHE A 211 -7.26 -3.52 3.23
N GLU A 212 -8.02 -2.66 3.90
CA GLU A 212 -7.99 -1.22 3.67
C GLU A 212 -6.62 -0.60 3.94
N ASN A 213 -5.98 -0.93 5.06
CA ASN A 213 -4.62 -0.48 5.36
C ASN A 213 -3.61 -0.97 4.32
N ARG A 214 -3.76 -2.21 3.82
CA ARG A 214 -2.88 -2.75 2.78
C ARG A 214 -3.04 -1.98 1.47
N ASP A 215 -4.26 -1.67 1.07
CA ASP A 215 -4.55 -0.90 -0.14
C ASP A 215 -3.99 0.53 -0.02
N LEU A 216 -4.21 1.18 1.13
CA LEU A 216 -3.66 2.52 1.41
C LEU A 216 -2.13 2.54 1.40
N LEU A 217 -1.48 1.53 1.99
CA LEU A 217 -0.01 1.42 1.94
C LEU A 217 0.49 1.23 0.51
N ALA A 218 -0.19 0.42 -0.30
CA ALA A 218 0.16 0.24 -1.70
C ALA A 218 0.01 1.55 -2.50
N TYR A 219 -1.07 2.29 -2.25
CA TYR A 219 -1.31 3.60 -2.85
C TYR A 219 -0.22 4.61 -2.46
N LEU A 220 0.09 4.74 -1.16
CA LEU A 220 1.14 5.64 -0.68
C LEU A 220 2.52 5.27 -1.24
N ALA A 221 2.83 3.98 -1.35
CA ALA A 221 4.07 3.52 -1.97
C ALA A 221 4.14 3.88 -3.46
N HIS A 222 3.01 3.84 -4.18
CA HIS A 222 2.94 4.26 -5.57
C HIS A 222 3.12 5.78 -5.70
N ALA A 223 2.33 6.58 -4.97
CA ALA A 223 2.40 8.04 -5.00
C ALA A 223 3.77 8.58 -4.59
N LYS A 224 4.42 7.94 -3.60
CA LYS A 224 5.79 8.27 -3.20
C LYS A 224 6.79 8.03 -4.34
N ARG A 225 6.73 6.87 -5.01
CA ARG A 225 7.61 6.57 -6.16
C ARG A 225 7.43 7.57 -7.28
N GLU A 226 6.19 7.94 -7.60
CA GLU A 226 5.90 8.94 -8.62
C GLU A 226 6.51 10.32 -8.27
N THR A 227 6.37 10.73 -7.00
CA THR A 227 6.97 11.98 -6.52
C THR A 227 8.50 11.94 -6.56
N GLU A 228 9.12 10.83 -6.17
CA GLU A 228 10.57 10.64 -6.24
C GLU A 228 11.07 10.70 -7.69
N THR A 229 10.39 10.04 -8.63
CA THR A 229 10.77 10.09 -10.04
C THR A 229 10.70 11.51 -10.62
N LEU A 230 9.66 12.28 -10.28
CA LEU A 230 9.54 13.67 -10.73
C LEU A 230 10.58 14.57 -10.08
N ASN A 231 10.94 14.32 -8.81
CA ASN A 231 11.98 15.08 -8.12
C ASN A 231 13.36 14.81 -8.72
N ASP A 232 13.65 13.56 -9.10
CA ASP A 232 14.89 13.20 -9.80
C ASP A 232 14.98 13.86 -11.17
N GLU A 233 13.88 13.85 -11.95
CA GLU A 233 13.79 14.54 -13.24
C GLU A 233 13.99 16.06 -13.11
N LEU A 234 13.33 16.69 -12.14
CA LEU A 234 13.49 18.11 -11.88
C LEU A 234 14.92 18.46 -11.43
N THR A 235 15.53 17.61 -10.60
CA THR A 235 16.91 17.80 -10.14
C THR A 235 17.89 17.73 -11.31
N TYR A 236 17.65 16.82 -12.26
CA TYR A 236 18.40 16.75 -13.51
C TYR A 236 18.24 18.02 -14.35
N GLU A 237 17.01 18.49 -14.57
CA GLU A 237 16.75 19.72 -15.36
C GLU A 237 17.40 20.96 -14.72
N ILE A 238 17.33 21.10 -13.39
CA ILE A 238 17.98 22.21 -12.67
C ILE A 238 19.50 22.15 -12.85
N ALA A 239 20.10 20.96 -12.78
CA ALA A 239 21.54 20.79 -12.98
C ALA A 239 21.96 21.18 -14.41
N GLU A 240 21.16 20.81 -15.41
CA GLU A 240 21.38 21.19 -16.81
C GLU A 240 21.25 22.71 -17.01
N ARG A 241 20.16 23.32 -16.52
CA ARG A 241 19.95 24.77 -16.59
C ARG A 241 21.08 25.55 -15.92
N LYS A 242 21.56 25.10 -14.76
CA LYS A 242 22.71 25.73 -14.08
C LYS A 242 24.00 25.67 -14.90
N ARG A 243 24.26 24.57 -15.61
CA ARG A 243 25.43 24.45 -16.50
C ARG A 243 25.33 25.41 -17.67
N ALA A 244 24.18 25.46 -18.33
CA ALA A 244 23.94 26.38 -19.43
C ALA A 244 24.05 27.86 -19.00
N GLN A 245 23.54 28.19 -17.81
CA GLN A 245 23.66 29.54 -17.26
C GLN A 245 25.11 29.92 -16.97
N LYS A 246 25.88 29.03 -16.35
CA LYS A 246 27.30 29.26 -16.07
C LYS A 246 28.13 29.43 -17.36
N GLU A 247 27.84 28.64 -18.39
CA GLU A 247 28.49 28.77 -19.69
C GLU A 247 28.15 30.12 -20.35
N ARG A 248 26.89 30.53 -20.29
CA ARG A 248 26.46 31.84 -20.78
C ARG A 248 27.14 32.98 -20.03
N GLU A 249 27.23 32.91 -18.70
CA GLU A 249 27.95 33.90 -17.88
C GLU A 249 29.43 33.97 -18.26
N ARG A 250 30.08 32.82 -18.44
CA ARG A 250 31.47 32.76 -18.91
C ARG A 250 31.65 33.44 -20.27
N LEU A 251 30.82 33.11 -21.25
CA LEU A 251 30.88 33.72 -22.58
C LEU A 251 30.63 35.23 -22.54
N ILE A 252 29.75 35.72 -21.66
CA ILE A 252 29.54 37.16 -21.46
C ILE A 252 30.83 37.81 -20.95
N THR A 253 31.49 37.22 -19.94
CA THR A 253 32.76 37.71 -19.43
C THR A 253 33.85 37.71 -20.51
N ASP A 254 34.00 36.59 -21.23
CA ASP A 254 35.01 36.47 -22.31
C ASP A 254 34.78 37.52 -23.42
N LEU A 255 33.52 37.78 -23.79
CA LEU A 255 33.15 38.82 -24.76
C LEU A 255 33.45 40.24 -24.22
N GLN A 256 33.16 40.50 -22.95
CA GLN A 256 33.48 41.78 -22.31
C GLN A 256 34.99 42.04 -22.28
N ASP A 257 35.79 41.03 -21.95
CA ASP A 257 37.26 41.12 -21.95
C ASP A 257 37.81 41.32 -23.37
N ALA A 258 37.27 40.62 -24.37
CA ALA A 258 37.66 40.81 -25.77
C ALA A 258 37.32 42.23 -26.27
N LEU A 259 36.16 42.77 -25.89
CA LEU A 259 35.77 44.14 -26.20
C LEU A 259 36.66 45.17 -25.47
N ALA A 260 37.05 44.92 -24.22
CA ALA A 260 37.94 45.80 -23.46
C ALA A 260 39.35 45.87 -24.06
N ASN A 261 39.82 44.78 -24.68
CA ASN A 261 41.12 44.72 -25.35
C ASN A 261 41.14 45.39 -26.74
N LEU A 262 39.99 45.84 -27.27
CA LEU A 262 39.96 46.61 -28.51
C LEU A 262 40.31 48.09 -28.23
N LYS A 263 41.59 48.46 -28.42
CA LYS A 263 42.02 49.86 -28.54
C LYS A 263 41.48 50.46 -29.85
N VAL A 264 40.21 50.86 -29.84
CA VAL A 264 39.65 51.63 -30.96
C VAL A 264 39.95 53.11 -30.70
N LEU A 265 40.72 53.75 -31.58
CA LEU A 265 40.72 55.21 -31.71
C LEU A 265 39.31 55.65 -32.17
N ARG A 266 38.37 55.75 -31.23
CA ARG A 266 37.05 56.32 -31.49
C ARG A 266 37.11 57.82 -31.26
N GLY A 267 37.08 58.57 -32.34
CA GLY A 267 36.89 60.02 -32.29
C GLY A 267 37.36 60.72 -33.57
N LEU A 268 36.71 61.82 -33.91
CA LEU A 268 37.29 62.83 -34.78
C LEU A 268 38.48 63.44 -34.04
N LEU A 269 39.70 63.19 -34.51
CA LEU A 269 40.89 63.82 -33.95
C LEU A 269 40.96 65.28 -34.42
N PRO A 270 40.83 66.27 -33.52
CA PRO A 270 40.94 67.67 -33.89
C PRO A 270 42.38 68.01 -34.29
N ILE A 271 42.62 68.12 -35.60
CA ILE A 271 43.91 68.53 -36.16
C ILE A 271 43.94 70.04 -36.42
N CYS A 272 45.09 70.67 -36.18
CA CYS A 272 45.32 72.04 -36.60
C CYS A 272 45.36 72.09 -38.13
N SER A 273 44.51 72.89 -38.74
CA SER A 273 44.44 73.02 -40.21
C SER A 273 45.76 73.47 -40.83
N HIS A 274 46.57 74.22 -40.09
CA HIS A 274 47.84 74.78 -40.53
C HIS A 274 49.04 73.84 -40.28
N CYS A 275 49.35 73.53 -39.02
CA CYS A 275 50.56 72.78 -38.65
C CYS A 275 50.33 71.27 -38.42
N LYS A 276 49.11 70.78 -38.65
CA LYS A 276 48.70 69.37 -38.55
C LYS A 276 48.85 68.67 -37.19
N LYS A 277 49.30 69.38 -36.14
CA LYS A 277 49.29 68.90 -34.76
C LYS A 277 47.89 68.45 -34.31
N ILE A 278 47.81 67.42 -33.47
CA ILE A 278 46.56 66.96 -32.84
C ILE A 278 46.40 67.67 -31.50
N ARG A 279 45.17 68.10 -31.20
CA ARG A 279 44.82 68.61 -29.87
C ARG A 279 44.50 67.43 -28.94
N ASP A 280 45.19 67.35 -27.81
CA ASP A 280 44.93 66.37 -26.76
C ASP A 280 43.71 66.76 -25.89
N ASP A 281 43.30 65.85 -25.00
CA ASP A 281 42.14 66.04 -24.12
C ASP A 281 42.35 67.16 -23.07
N ALA A 282 43.59 67.53 -22.77
CA ALA A 282 43.94 68.65 -21.90
C ALA A 282 43.97 70.00 -22.65
N GLY A 283 43.71 70.00 -23.95
CA GLY A 283 43.72 71.18 -24.82
C GLY A 283 45.10 71.57 -25.35
N GLY A 284 46.14 70.79 -25.05
CA GLY A 284 47.49 70.93 -25.57
C GLY A 284 47.58 70.50 -27.04
N TRP A 285 48.60 70.98 -27.74
CA TRP A 285 48.83 70.65 -29.15
C TRP A 285 50.13 69.88 -29.32
N GLN A 286 50.04 68.63 -29.76
CA GLN A 286 51.20 67.77 -29.96
C GLN A 286 51.31 67.24 -31.39
N ALA A 287 52.51 66.81 -31.76
CA ALA A 287 52.75 66.23 -33.08
C ALA A 287 51.93 64.95 -33.24
N VAL A 288 51.49 64.67 -34.48
CA VAL A 288 50.60 63.53 -34.77
C VAL A 288 51.24 62.22 -34.34
N GLU A 289 52.54 62.11 -34.57
CA GLU A 289 53.35 60.93 -34.31
C GLU A 289 53.40 60.63 -32.80
N VAL A 290 53.52 61.66 -31.97
CA VAL A 290 53.51 61.54 -30.50
C VAL A 290 52.14 61.08 -30.04
N PHE A 291 51.07 61.73 -30.50
CA PHE A 291 49.70 61.37 -30.14
C PHE A 291 49.37 59.92 -30.52
N VAL A 292 49.70 59.51 -31.76
CA VAL A 292 49.41 58.15 -32.24
C VAL A 292 50.26 57.11 -31.53
N LYS A 293 51.53 57.40 -31.20
CA LYS A 293 52.38 56.47 -30.45
C LYS A 293 51.94 56.30 -28.99
N GLU A 294 51.42 57.36 -28.37
CA GLU A 294 50.86 57.29 -27.01
C GLU A 294 49.50 56.58 -26.95
N HIS A 295 48.69 56.67 -28.01
CA HIS A 295 47.32 56.17 -28.04
C HIS A 295 47.11 54.94 -28.92
N SER A 296 48.18 54.37 -29.50
CA SER A 296 48.13 53.15 -30.32
C SER A 296 49.45 52.36 -30.25
N GLU A 297 49.49 51.20 -30.90
CA GLU A 297 50.70 50.36 -31.00
C GLU A 297 51.53 50.66 -32.26
N ALA A 298 51.25 51.77 -32.95
CA ALA A 298 51.96 52.16 -34.16
C ALA A 298 53.30 52.85 -33.85
N ASP A 299 54.36 52.46 -34.57
CA ASP A 299 55.68 53.08 -34.53
C ASP A 299 55.98 53.81 -35.85
N PHE A 300 56.65 54.96 -35.78
CA PHE A 300 56.92 55.80 -36.95
C PHE A 300 58.38 55.69 -37.41
N SER A 301 58.58 55.40 -38.69
CA SER A 301 59.86 55.57 -39.39
C SER A 301 59.89 56.90 -40.15
N HIS A 302 61.02 57.61 -40.14
CA HIS A 302 61.15 58.88 -40.86
C HIS A 302 61.61 58.64 -42.31
N GLY A 303 60.91 59.22 -43.27
CA GLY A 303 61.27 59.25 -44.69
C GLY A 303 60.81 60.55 -45.34
N ILE A 304 61.40 60.92 -46.48
CA ILE A 304 61.02 62.11 -47.25
C ILE A 304 60.38 61.66 -48.56
N CYS A 305 59.15 62.11 -48.84
CA CYS A 305 58.50 61.76 -50.11
C CYS A 305 59.17 62.51 -51.28
N PRO A 306 59.08 61.98 -52.52
CA PRO A 306 59.71 62.59 -53.69
C PRO A 306 59.31 64.05 -53.93
N GLU A 307 58.06 64.43 -53.64
CA GLU A 307 57.57 65.80 -53.80
C GLU A 307 58.26 66.78 -52.83
N CYS A 308 58.34 66.40 -51.54
CA CYS A 308 59.01 67.20 -50.52
C CYS A 308 60.52 67.27 -50.76
N LEU A 309 61.13 66.17 -51.22
CA LEU A 309 62.55 66.15 -51.58
C LEU A 309 62.84 67.13 -52.72
N ASN A 310 62.03 67.11 -53.78
CA ASN A 310 62.17 68.02 -54.92
C ASN A 310 61.93 69.49 -54.57
N ARG A 311 61.07 69.76 -53.58
CA ARG A 311 60.74 71.12 -53.15
C ARG A 311 61.78 71.72 -52.19
N LEU A 312 62.30 70.93 -51.26
CA LEU A 312 63.22 71.39 -50.21
C LEU A 312 64.69 71.25 -50.63
N TYR A 313 64.99 70.29 -51.51
CA TYR A 313 66.33 70.03 -52.03
C TYR A 313 66.28 69.91 -53.56
N PRO A 314 65.90 70.98 -54.29
CA PRO A 314 65.77 70.95 -55.74
C PRO A 314 67.08 70.56 -56.46
N GLU A 315 68.23 70.83 -55.84
CA GLU A 315 69.56 70.41 -56.30
C GLU A 315 69.79 68.89 -56.22
N LEU A 316 69.18 68.22 -55.23
CA LEU A 316 69.20 66.76 -55.11
C LEU A 316 68.07 66.11 -55.93
N GLY A 317 66.98 66.84 -56.18
CA GLY A 317 65.83 66.37 -56.95
C GLY A 317 66.06 66.28 -58.47
N LYS A 318 67.06 66.97 -59.01
CA LYS A 318 67.34 66.98 -60.47
C LYS A 318 68.58 66.20 -60.92
N ASN A 319 69.37 65.63 -60.03
CA ASN A 319 70.49 64.74 -60.38
C ASN A 319 70.55 63.56 -59.41
N ASN A 320 69.68 62.56 -59.61
CA ASN A 320 69.94 61.12 -59.46
C ASN A 320 68.63 60.33 -59.31
N LEU A 321 68.12 59.86 -60.45
CA LEU A 321 67.41 58.57 -60.54
C LEU A 321 67.96 57.83 -61.76
N PRO A 322 69.00 57.00 -61.63
CA PRO A 322 69.11 55.82 -62.47
C PRO A 322 68.15 54.75 -61.90
N GLY A 323 67.26 54.25 -62.76
CA GLY A 323 66.60 52.93 -62.71
C GLY A 323 66.05 52.45 -61.38
#